data_AF-A0A8I0MJW9-F1
#
_entry.id   AF-A0A8I0MJW9-F1
#
_cell.length_a   1.000
_cell.length_b   1.000
_cell.length_c   1.000
_cell.angle_alpha   90.00
_cell.angle_beta   90.00
_cell.angle_gamma   90.00
#
_symmetry.space_group_name_H-M   'P 1'
#
loop_
_entity.id
_entity.type
_entity.pdbx_description
1 polymer ?
#
loop_
_entity_poly.entity_id
_entity_poly.type
_entity_poly.pdbx_seq_one_letter_code
_entity_poly.pdbx_strand_id
1 'polypeptide(L)'
;MMKYLWSVKNNAFFPVALKKNYIAAGWDLSDATPINDEIAAEFMSNPPTGKIRGASSDGMPIWLDVEPEPTPPEITLLPEE
;
A
#
# COMPACT_ATOMS: atom_id res chain seq x y z
N MET A 1 10.81 16.81 -1.30
CA MET A 1 11.83 16.48 -0.26
C MET A 1 11.50 15.12 0.32
N MET A 2 12.47 14.22 0.54
CA MET A 2 12.17 12.91 1.16
C MET A 2 11.84 13.05 2.66
N LYS A 3 10.57 13.30 2.97
CA LYS A 3 10.08 13.47 4.35
C LYS A 3 9.47 12.21 4.96
N TYR A 4 9.24 11.18 4.16
CA TYR A 4 8.59 9.93 4.57
C TYR A 4 9.46 8.72 4.24
N LEU A 5 9.29 7.68 5.03
CA LEU A 5 9.90 6.37 4.89
C LEU A 5 8.80 5.37 4.62
N TRP A 6 8.93 4.62 3.57
CA TRP A 6 8.02 3.54 3.22
C TRP A 6 8.62 2.21 3.66
N SER A 7 7.91 1.46 4.49
CA SER A 7 8.33 0.09 4.85
C SER A 7 7.46 -0.92 4.11
N VAL A 8 8.09 -1.75 3.27
CA VAL A 8 7.39 -2.81 2.54
C VAL A 8 6.85 -3.85 3.52
N LYS A 9 7.70 -4.27 4.47
CA LYS A 9 7.31 -5.20 5.56
C LYS A 9 6.05 -4.77 6.31
N ASN A 10 5.95 -3.48 6.64
CA ASN A 10 4.83 -2.96 7.43
C ASN A 10 3.70 -2.41 6.54
N ASN A 11 3.89 -2.35 5.21
CA ASN A 11 2.99 -1.71 4.25
C ASN A 11 2.52 -0.31 4.70
N ALA A 12 3.45 0.45 5.31
CA ALA A 12 3.15 1.66 6.05
C ALA A 12 4.18 2.78 5.80
N PHE A 13 3.69 4.01 5.88
CA PHE A 13 4.48 5.22 5.77
C PHE A 13 4.81 5.78 7.16
N PHE A 14 6.08 6.09 7.38
CA PHE A 14 6.60 6.66 8.61
C PHE A 14 7.29 7.99 8.31
N PRO A 15 6.93 9.09 8.97
CA PRO A 15 7.65 10.35 8.76
C PRO A 15 9.09 10.24 9.26
N VAL A 16 10.05 10.71 8.45
CA VAL A 16 11.49 10.67 8.76
C VAL A 16 11.79 11.33 10.10
N ALA A 17 11.06 12.40 10.44
CA ALA A 17 11.15 13.09 11.72
C ALA A 17 10.85 12.18 12.93
N LEU A 18 9.96 11.20 12.78
CA LEU A 18 9.60 10.25 13.83
C LEU A 18 10.33 8.91 13.73
N LYS A 19 11.16 8.68 12.69
CA LYS A 19 11.92 7.43 12.50
C LYS A 19 12.59 6.96 13.79
N LYS A 20 13.26 7.87 14.48
CA LYS A 20 13.98 7.57 15.74
C LYS A 20 13.04 7.11 16.85
N ASN A 21 11.85 7.69 16.95
CA ASN A 21 10.85 7.30 17.95
C ASN A 21 10.30 5.90 17.68
N TYR A 22 10.03 5.56 16.42
CA TYR A 22 9.59 4.22 16.05
C TYR A 22 10.65 3.16 16.34
N ILE A 23 11.91 3.41 15.96
CA ILE A 23 13.03 2.50 16.27
C ILE A 23 13.17 2.34 17.79
N ALA A 24 13.08 3.43 18.56
CA ALA A 24 13.12 3.37 20.03
C ALA A 24 11.94 2.61 20.64
N ALA A 25 10.77 2.65 20.00
CA ALA A 25 9.59 1.87 20.37
C ALA A 25 9.66 0.40 19.93
N GLY A 26 10.75 -0.04 19.29
CA GLY A 26 10.97 -1.42 18.86
C GLY A 26 10.41 -1.75 17.46
N TRP A 27 10.11 -0.76 16.63
CA TRP A 27 9.67 -0.98 15.25
C TRP A 27 10.85 -1.32 14.34
N ASP A 28 10.67 -2.35 13.50
CA ASP A 28 11.65 -2.74 12.48
C ASP A 28 11.46 -1.89 11.21
N LEU A 29 12.22 -0.79 11.13
CA LEU A 29 12.31 0.09 9.96
C LEU A 29 13.57 -0.16 9.12
N SER A 30 14.17 -1.35 9.25
CA SER A 30 15.38 -1.74 8.51
C SER A 30 15.14 -1.78 7.00
N ASP A 31 13.91 -2.11 6.61
CA ASP A 31 13.43 -2.18 5.23
C ASP A 31 12.79 -0.86 4.76
N ALA A 32 12.79 0.18 5.61
CA ALA A 32 12.11 1.43 5.32
C ALA A 32 12.93 2.32 4.37
N THR A 33 12.43 2.53 3.14
CA THR A 33 13.06 3.31 2.09
C THR A 33 12.60 4.77 2.11
N PRO A 34 13.50 5.75 1.98
CA PRO A 34 13.12 7.16 1.89
C PRO A 34 12.41 7.43 0.56
N ILE A 35 11.20 7.96 0.62
CA ILE A 35 10.39 8.30 -0.54
C ILE A 35 10.08 9.79 -0.58
N ASN A 36 9.75 10.29 -1.77
CA ASN A 36 9.29 11.67 -1.95
C ASN A 36 7.97 11.91 -1.22
N ASP A 37 7.77 13.16 -0.77
CA ASP A 37 6.54 13.57 -0.11
C ASP A 37 5.33 13.56 -1.04
N GLU A 38 5.52 13.82 -2.33
CA GLU A 38 4.47 13.70 -3.35
C GLU A 38 3.95 12.26 -3.45
N ILE A 39 4.87 11.29 -3.51
CA ILE A 39 4.53 9.86 -3.51
C ILE A 39 3.80 9.51 -2.22
N ALA A 40 4.37 9.86 -1.06
CA ALA A 40 3.73 9.59 0.22
C ALA A 40 2.32 10.20 0.30
N ALA A 41 2.14 11.44 -0.14
CA ALA A 41 0.85 12.12 -0.15
C ALA A 41 -0.15 11.41 -1.07
N GLU A 42 0.26 10.98 -2.27
CA GLU A 42 -0.59 10.22 -3.19
C GLU A 42 -1.06 8.89 -2.56
N PHE A 43 -0.13 8.14 -1.96
CA PHE A 43 -0.41 6.82 -1.38
C PHE A 43 -1.02 6.83 0.02
N MET A 44 -0.92 7.95 0.74
CA MET A 44 -1.61 8.20 2.02
C MET A 44 -2.97 8.86 1.82
N SER A 45 -3.24 9.43 0.63
CA SER A 45 -4.54 9.96 0.24
C SER A 45 -5.53 8.83 -0.08
N ASN A 46 -6.71 9.20 -0.58
CA ASN A 46 -7.75 8.25 -0.93
C ASN A 46 -7.27 7.25 -1.99
N PRO A 47 -7.38 5.94 -1.73
CA PRO A 47 -7.05 4.93 -2.72
C PRO A 47 -7.97 5.08 -3.95
N PRO A 48 -7.43 4.98 -5.18
CA PRO A 48 -8.25 4.96 -6.39
C PRO A 48 -9.23 3.78 -6.37
N THR A 49 -10.42 3.97 -6.94
CA THR A 49 -11.41 2.89 -7.07
C THR A 49 -10.82 1.70 -7.81
N GLY A 50 -10.89 0.51 -7.19
CA GLY A 50 -10.35 -0.72 -7.77
C GLY A 50 -8.82 -0.82 -7.72
N LYS A 51 -8.13 0.02 -6.95
CA LYS A 51 -6.68 -0.13 -6.72
C LYS A 51 -6.39 -0.35 -5.24
N ILE A 52 -5.42 -1.22 -4.96
CA ILE A 52 -4.88 -1.44 -3.62
C ILE A 52 -3.44 -0.96 -3.55
N ARG A 53 -3.04 -0.46 -2.39
CA ARG A 53 -1.66 -0.08 -2.15
C ARG A 53 -0.82 -1.34 -1.93
N GLY A 54 0.14 -1.55 -2.82
CA GLY A 54 1.14 -2.61 -2.72
C GLY A 54 2.56 -2.05 -2.67
N ALA A 55 3.52 -2.96 -2.64
CA ALA A 55 4.93 -2.66 -2.80
C ALA A 55 5.47 -3.34 -4.06
N SER A 56 6.22 -2.58 -4.85
CA SER A 56 6.95 -3.11 -6.00
C SER A 56 8.16 -3.92 -5.57
N SER A 57 8.72 -4.69 -6.49
CA SER A 57 9.99 -5.41 -6.29
C SER A 57 11.16 -4.48 -5.97
N ASP A 58 11.06 -3.19 -6.32
CA ASP A 58 12.05 -2.17 -5.99
C ASP A 58 11.87 -1.58 -4.57
N GLY A 59 10.86 -2.04 -3.84
CA GLY A 59 10.52 -1.54 -2.51
C GLY A 59 9.90 -0.15 -2.53
N MET A 60 9.29 0.26 -3.65
CA MET A 60 8.50 1.49 -3.76
C MET A 60 6.99 1.19 -3.63
N PRO A 61 6.20 2.10 -3.04
CA PRO A 61 4.75 1.96 -3.02
C PRO A 61 4.21 2.05 -4.45
N ILE A 62 3.31 1.14 -4.81
CA ILE A 62 2.64 1.12 -6.10
C ILE A 62 1.15 0.86 -5.92
N TRP A 63 0.35 1.45 -6.80
CA TRP A 63 -1.06 1.11 -6.86
C TRP A 63 -1.19 -0.12 -7.74
N LEU A 64 -1.53 -1.25 -7.12
CA LEU A 64 -1.87 -2.45 -7.85
C LEU A 64 -3.33 -2.32 -8.29
N ASP A 65 -3.56 -2.43 -9.59
CA ASP A 65 -4.90 -2.62 -10.11
C ASP A 65 -5.43 -3.95 -9.57
N VAL A 66 -6.49 -3.86 -8.78
CA VAL A 66 -7.33 -5.02 -8.49
C VAL A 66 -8.16 -5.15 -9.75
N GLU A 67 -7.78 -6.11 -10.62
CA GLU A 67 -8.75 -6.60 -11.59
C GLU A 67 -10.03 -6.89 -10.79
N PRO A 68 -11.20 -6.36 -11.20
CA PRO A 68 -12.43 -6.79 -10.58
C PRO A 68 -12.39 -8.31 -10.67
N GLU A 69 -12.42 -9.00 -9.52
CA GLU A 69 -12.61 -10.44 -9.53
C GLU A 69 -13.72 -10.71 -10.54
N PRO A 70 -13.54 -11.64 -11.50
CA PRO A 70 -14.62 -11.98 -12.39
C PRO A 70 -15.78 -12.33 -11.48
N THR A 71 -16.82 -11.49 -11.49
CA THR A 71 -18.05 -11.70 -10.76
C THR A 71 -18.37 -13.18 -10.92
N PRO A 72 -18.47 -13.99 -9.83
CA PRO A 72 -18.79 -15.40 -9.99
C PRO A 72 -20.02 -15.44 -10.90
N PRO A 73 -19.99 -16.20 -12.01
CA PRO A 73 -21.04 -16.14 -13.01
C PRO A 73 -22.35 -16.30 -12.27
N GLU A 74 -23.21 -15.30 -12.41
CA GLU A 74 -24.57 -15.32 -11.88
C GLU A 74 -25.16 -16.67 -12.29
N ILE A 75 -25.30 -17.58 -11.33
CA ILE A 75 -25.91 -18.89 -11.58
C ILE A 75 -27.36 -18.55 -11.87
N THR A 76 -27.67 -18.37 -13.15
CA THR A 76 -29.05 -18.36 -13.62
C THR A 76 -29.58 -19.75 -13.28
N LEU A 77 -30.29 -19.85 -12.16
CA LEU A 77 -31.07 -21.01 -11.80
C LEU A 77 -32.08 -21.21 -12.93
N LEU A 78 -31.72 -22.06 -13.90
CA LEU A 78 -32.69 -22.60 -14.85
C LEU A 78 -33.71 -23.37 -14.01
N PRO A 79 -35.02 -23.10 -14.14
CA PRO A 79 -36.03 -23.87 -13.42
C PRO A 79 -35.92 -25.33 -13.87
N GLU A 80 -35.68 -26.22 -12.91
CA GLU A 80 -35.82 -27.66 -13.09
C GLU A 80 -37.30 -27.98 -13.40
N GLU A 81 -37.53 -28.71 -14.51
CA GLU A 81 -38.85 -29.28 -14.87
C GLU A 81 -39.28 -30.40 -13.92
#